data_AF-A0A7C5PTT9-F1
#
_entry.id   AF-A0A7C5PTT9-F1
#
_cell.length_a   1.000
_cell.length_b   1.000
_cell.length_c   1.000
_cell.angle_alpha   90.00
_cell.angle_beta   90.00
_cell.angle_gamma   90.00
#
_symmetry.space_group_name_H-M   'P 1'
#
loop_
_entity.id
_entity.type
_entity.pdbx_description
1 polymer ?
#
loop_
_entity_poly.entity_id
_entity_poly.type
_entity_poly.pdbx_seq_one_letter_code
_entity_poly.pdbx_strand_id
1 'polypeptide(L)'
;LPGRPESLHVCGGGARNDWLMQRIGQHLPSLSVTDTSSLGLDPQWVEAAAFAWLARQNLLGLPGNLPSVTRARSAAVLGSREIAGEKTSIVC
;
A
#
# COMPACT_ATOMS: atom_id res chain seq x y z
N LEU A 1 -22.18 3.73 -9.63
CA LEU A 1 -21.17 3.97 -8.57
C LEU A 1 -20.50 2.64 -8.28
N PRO A 2 -19.19 2.58 -7.98
CA PRO A 2 -18.60 1.34 -7.48
C PRO A 2 -19.43 0.82 -6.30
N GLY A 3 -19.55 -0.50 -6.18
CA GLY A 3 -20.36 -1.14 -5.14
C GLY A 3 -19.93 -0.72 -3.73
N ARG A 4 -20.83 -0.86 -2.75
CA ARG A 4 -20.49 -0.67 -1.35
C ARG A 4 -19.42 -1.71 -0.97
N PRO A 5 -18.34 -1.33 -0.26
CA PRO A 5 -17.34 -2.29 0.17
C PRO A 5 -17.98 -3.34 1.09
N GLU A 6 -17.42 -4.55 1.08
CA GLU A 6 -17.87 -5.68 1.92
C GLU A 6 -16.90 -5.95 3.09
N SER A 7 -15.64 -5.52 2.96
CA SER A 7 -14.59 -5.73 3.96
C SER A 7 -13.74 -4.48 4.19
N LEU A 8 -13.10 -4.45 5.36
CA LEU A 8 -12.08 -3.49 5.75
C LEU A 8 -10.89 -4.27 6.33
N HIS A 9 -9.72 -4.09 5.74
CA HIS A 9 -8.47 -4.70 6.20
C HIS A 9 -7.55 -3.63 6.79
N VAL A 10 -7.22 -3.75 8.07
CA VAL A 10 -6.39 -2.78 8.81
C VAL A 10 -4.92 -3.20 8.80
N CYS A 11 -4.03 -2.26 8.53
CA CYS A 11 -2.58 -2.42 8.64
C CYS A 11 -1.94 -1.41 9.61
N GLY A 12 -0.64 -1.55 9.85
CA GLY A 12 0.12 -0.72 10.79
C GLY A 12 -0.10 -1.11 12.26
N GLY A 13 0.55 -0.37 13.16
CA GLY A 13 0.52 -0.68 14.60
C GLY A 13 -0.88 -0.62 15.23
N GLY A 14 -1.79 0.18 14.66
CA GLY A 14 -3.18 0.29 15.12
C GLY A 14 -3.99 -1.01 15.00
N ALA A 15 -3.59 -1.94 14.11
CA ALA A 15 -4.23 -3.24 13.99
C ALA A 15 -4.11 -4.11 15.27
N ARG A 16 -3.10 -3.84 16.11
CA ARG A 16 -2.90 -4.52 17.41
C ARG A 16 -3.63 -3.87 18.57
N ASN A 17 -4.40 -2.81 18.32
CA ASN A 17 -5.20 -2.16 19.34
C ASN A 17 -6.62 -2.71 19.31
N ASP A 18 -6.90 -3.68 20.18
CA ASP A 18 -8.19 -4.37 20.25
C ASP A 18 -9.36 -3.41 20.48
N TRP A 19 -9.17 -2.37 21.30
CA TRP A 19 -10.21 -1.38 21.56
C TRP A 19 -10.55 -0.57 20.31
N LEU A 20 -9.54 -0.13 19.56
CA LEU A 20 -9.73 0.56 18.29
C LEU A 20 -10.45 -0.34 17.28
N MET A 21 -9.99 -1.59 17.13
CA MET A 21 -10.58 -2.55 16.19
C MET A 21 -12.04 -2.86 16.53
N GLN A 22 -12.36 -3.04 17.81
CA GLN A 22 -13.73 -3.25 18.27
C GLN A 22 -14.62 -2.04 17.94
N ARG A 23 -14.14 -0.82 18.19
CA ARG A 23 -14.89 0.41 17.91
C ARG A 23 -15.13 0.60 16.41
N ILE A 24 -14.14 0.32 15.58
CA ILE A 24 -14.29 0.35 14.12
C ILE A 24 -15.37 -0.65 13.69
N GLY A 25 -15.33 -1.89 14.21
CA GLY A 25 -16.35 -2.91 13.92
C GLY A 25 -17.77 -2.48 14.33
N GLN A 26 -17.92 -1.86 15.51
CA GLN A 26 -19.21 -1.34 15.98
C GLN A 26 -19.77 -0.22 15.08
N HIS A 27 -18.90 0.65 14.55
CA HIS A 27 -19.32 1.74 13.66
C HIS A 27 -19.52 1.30 12.20
N LEU A 28 -19.00 0.13 11.83
CA LEU A 28 -19.09 -0.42 10.47
C LEU A 28 -19.70 -1.84 10.48
N PRO A 29 -20.92 -2.02 11.00
CA PRO A 29 -21.50 -3.35 11.23
C PRO A 29 -21.79 -4.13 9.94
N SER A 30 -21.81 -3.46 8.79
CA SER A 30 -22.01 -4.09 7.48
C SER A 30 -20.72 -4.58 6.83
N LEU A 31 -19.56 -4.35 7.45
CA LEU A 31 -18.25 -4.72 6.89
C LEU A 31 -17.59 -5.82 7.72
N SER A 32 -16.93 -6.75 7.06
CA SER A 32 -15.96 -7.63 7.72
C SER A 32 -14.70 -6.83 8.04
N VAL A 33 -14.50 -6.48 9.31
CA VAL A 33 -13.31 -5.76 9.79
C VAL A 33 -12.27 -6.76 10.28
N THR A 34 -11.17 -6.90 9.55
CA THR A 34 -10.03 -7.74 9.92
C THR A 34 -8.73 -6.96 9.75
N ASP A 35 -7.60 -7.54 10.15
CA ASP A 35 -6.29 -7.00 9.77
C ASP A 35 -5.76 -7.69 8.50
N THR A 36 -4.64 -7.19 7.96
CA THR A 36 -4.04 -7.74 6.73
C THR A 36 -3.44 -9.13 6.90
N SER A 37 -3.29 -9.66 8.12
CA SER A 37 -2.81 -11.04 8.32
C SER A 37 -3.80 -12.06 7.74
N SER A 38 -5.09 -11.71 7.69
CA SER A 38 -6.13 -12.48 6.99
C SER A 38 -5.88 -12.61 5.47
N LEU A 39 -5.05 -11.74 4.91
CA LEU A 39 -4.60 -11.77 3.50
C LEU A 39 -3.18 -12.34 3.34
N GLY A 40 -2.57 -12.84 4.42
CA GLY A 40 -1.22 -13.39 4.42
C GLY A 40 -0.10 -12.37 4.59
N LEU A 41 -0.40 -11.13 4.97
CA LEU A 41 0.61 -10.08 5.20
C LEU A 41 0.48 -9.49 6.60
N ASP A 42 1.50 -9.68 7.44
CA ASP A 42 1.50 -9.11 8.79
C ASP A 42 1.29 -7.58 8.73
N PRO A 43 0.35 -7.02 9.51
CA PRO A 43 0.00 -5.60 9.51
C PRO A 43 1.20 -4.64 9.62
N GLN A 44 2.25 -5.03 10.34
CA GLN A 44 3.43 -4.19 10.53
C GLN A 44 4.34 -4.13 9.30
N TRP A 45 4.21 -5.06 8.36
CA TRP A 45 5.11 -5.20 7.22
C TRP A 45 4.57 -4.53 5.94
N VAL A 46 3.33 -4.06 5.95
CA VAL A 46 2.66 -3.54 4.74
C VAL A 46 3.44 -2.38 4.10
N GLU A 47 3.91 -1.43 4.89
CA GLU A 47 4.66 -0.28 4.36
C GLU A 47 6.03 -0.70 3.79
N ALA A 48 6.75 -1.57 4.49
CA ALA A 48 8.03 -2.09 4.02
C ALA A 48 7.88 -2.92 2.73
N ALA A 49 6.85 -3.77 2.67
CA ALA A 49 6.50 -4.53 1.48
C ALA A 49 6.11 -3.61 0.30
N ALA A 50 5.40 -2.52 0.57
CA ALA A 50 5.04 -1.53 -0.45
C ALA A 50 6.29 -0.86 -1.05
N PHE A 51 7.29 -0.48 -0.24
CA PHE A 51 8.55 0.06 -0.76
C PHE A 51 9.36 -0.98 -1.54
N ALA A 52 9.44 -2.23 -1.07
CA ALA A 52 10.09 -3.31 -1.81
C ALA A 52 9.40 -3.54 -3.17
N TRP A 53 8.07 -3.49 -3.20
CA TRP A 53 7.29 -3.58 -4.43
C TRP A 53 7.56 -2.38 -5.35
N LEU A 54 7.61 -1.14 -4.84
CA LEU A 54 7.94 0.06 -5.62
C LEU A 54 9.35 -0.04 -6.25
N ALA A 55 10.33 -0.56 -5.50
CA ALA A 55 11.66 -0.82 -6.04
C ALA A 55 11.63 -1.83 -7.20
N ARG A 56 10.85 -2.93 -7.06
CA ARG A 56 10.61 -3.87 -8.16
C ARG A 56 9.96 -3.19 -9.37
N GLN A 57 8.95 -2.35 -9.17
CA GLN A 57 8.30 -1.61 -10.26
C GLN A 57 9.31 -0.73 -10.99
N ASN A 58 10.18 -0.02 -10.26
CA ASN A 58 11.25 0.77 -10.84
C ASN A 58 12.24 -0.07 -11.67
N LEU A 59 12.71 -1.20 -11.12
CA LEU A 59 13.61 -2.12 -11.82
C LEU A 59 13.03 -2.67 -13.12
N LEU A 60 11.71 -2.86 -13.17
CA LEU A 60 10.99 -3.36 -14.35
C LEU A 60 10.50 -2.24 -15.28
N GLY A 61 10.75 -0.96 -14.94
CA GLY A 61 10.25 0.19 -15.71
C GLY A 61 8.72 0.31 -15.71
N LEU A 62 8.05 -0.23 -14.68
CA LEU A 62 6.60 -0.23 -14.54
C LEU A 62 6.11 0.91 -13.65
N PRO A 63 4.89 1.43 -13.87
CA PRO A 63 4.33 2.46 -13.00
C PRO A 63 4.21 2.01 -11.54
N GLY A 64 4.50 2.94 -10.62
CA GLY A 64 4.36 2.75 -9.18
C GLY A 64 3.23 3.58 -8.55
N ASN A 65 2.71 4.59 -9.26
CA ASN A 65 1.59 5.42 -8.79
C ASN A 65 0.26 4.98 -9.41
N LEU A 66 -0.83 5.34 -8.72
CA LEU A 66 -2.17 5.33 -9.28
C LEU A 66 -2.65 6.80 -9.41
N PRO A 67 -2.87 7.32 -10.64
CA PRO A 67 -3.27 8.71 -10.85
C PRO A 67 -4.55 9.13 -10.13
N SER A 68 -5.52 8.23 -10.01
CA SER A 68 -6.78 8.51 -9.29
C SER A 68 -6.57 8.75 -7.78
N VAL A 69 -5.47 8.26 -7.20
CA VAL A 69 -5.09 8.46 -5.79
C VAL A 69 -4.15 9.66 -5.64
N THR A 70 -3.13 9.74 -6.51
CA THR A 70 -2.07 10.75 -6.41
C THR A 70 -2.42 12.09 -7.05
N ARG A 71 -3.48 12.13 -7.89
CA ARG A 71 -3.83 13.24 -8.78
C ARG A 71 -2.73 13.62 -9.78
N ALA A 72 -1.80 12.71 -10.05
CA ALA A 72 -0.85 12.87 -11.15
C ALA A 72 -1.58 12.89 -12.50
N ARG A 73 -0.99 13.55 -13.51
CA ARG A 73 -1.55 13.61 -14.87
C ARG A 73 -1.57 12.25 -15.57
N SER A 74 -0.61 11.39 -15.24
CA SER A 74 -0.43 10.07 -15.84
C SER A 74 0.20 9.10 -14.86
N ALA A 75 0.14 7.81 -15.19
CA ALA A 75 0.92 6.79 -14.53
C ALA A 75 2.42 7.03 -14.83
N ALA A 76 3.27 6.77 -13.84
CA ALA A 76 4.70 7.06 -13.86
C ALA A 76 5.49 6.02 -13.06
N VAL A 77 6.70 5.73 -13.53
CA VAL A 77 7.70 4.97 -12.77
C VAL A 77 8.16 5.84 -11.60
N LEU A 78 8.19 5.28 -10.39
CA LEU A 78 8.57 6.01 -9.18
C LEU A 78 9.97 5.58 -8.71
N GLY A 79 10.70 6.52 -8.09
CA GLY A 79 12.02 6.28 -7.49
C GLY A 79 13.20 6.51 -8.43
N SER A 80 14.41 6.56 -7.87
CA SER A 80 15.68 6.61 -8.58
C SER A 80 16.53 5.37 -8.29
N ARG A 81 17.42 5.02 -9.21
CA ARG A 81 18.32 3.87 -9.08
C ARG A 81 19.70 4.37 -8.69
N GLU A 82 20.09 4.15 -7.45
CA GLU A 82 21.48 4.30 -7.03
C GLU A 82 22.17 2.94 -7.20
N ILE A 83 23.03 2.80 -8.20
CA ILE A 83 23.82 1.58 -8.38
C ILE A 83 25.14 1.78 -7.63
N ALA A 84 25.40 0.89 -6.67
CA ALA A 84 26.66 0.89 -5.93
C ALA A 84 27.82 0.66 -6.92
N GLY A 85 28.57 1.72 -7.22
CA GLY A 85 29.77 1.68 -8.08
C GLY A 85 29.61 2.27 -9.49
N GLU A 86 28.41 2.61 -9.97
CA GLU A 86 28.23 3.18 -11.31
C GLU A 86 27.02 4.13 -11.37
N LYS A 87 27.23 5.41 -11.65
CA LYS A 87 26.15 6.39 -11.78
C LYS A 87 25.38 6.15 -13.08
N THR A 88 24.26 5.44 -13.04
CA THR A 88 23.32 5.43 -14.17
C THR A 88 22.32 6.56 -13.99
N SER A 89 22.59 7.70 -14.65
CA SER A 89 21.62 8.79 -14.77
C SER A 89 20.45 8.34 -15.65
N ILE A 90 19.29 8.09 -15.04
CA ILE A 90 18.02 8.14 -15.77
C ILE A 90 17.57 9.61 -15.71
N VAL A 91 17.51 10.24 -16.87
CA VAL A 91 17.00 11.61 -17.04
C VAL A 91 15.48 11.58 -16.80
N CYS A 92 15.01 12.45 -15.90
CA CYS A 92 13.59 12.68 -15.62
C CYS A 92 12.82 13.18 -16.84
#